data_AF-A0A9E2RID6-F1
#
_entry.id   AF-A0A9E2RID6-F1
#
_cell.length_a   1.000
_cell.length_b   1.000
_cell.length_c   1.000
_cell.angle_alpha   90.00
_cell.angle_beta   90.00
_cell.angle_gamma   90.00
#
_symmetry.space_group_name_H-M   'P 1'
#
loop_
_entity.id
_entity.type
_entity.pdbx_description
1 polymer ?
#
loop_
_entity_poly.entity_id
_entity_poly.type
_entity_poly.pdbx_seq_one_letter_code
_entity_poly.pdbx_strand_id
1 'polypeptide(L)'
;MQQPLLSSPQSGMIVFSSSARILHMNGPARALMALFGKPYELWPQMAPESTPSILTELCSDVLAQLQRRIEVKDWAQFEMRRICHMVTPSLLLTGFGVPNSTNRELRIILTLHPLPSTPCAATDSQHLHQPADVQACISVSIS
;
A
#
# COMPACT_ATOMS: atom_id res chain seq x y z
N MET A 1 -5.47 -13.10 -31.58
CA MET A 1 -5.27 -13.29 -30.13
C MET A 1 -5.12 -11.92 -29.50
N GLN A 2 -6.21 -11.30 -29.02
CA GLN A 2 -6.14 -10.04 -28.27
C GLN A 2 -5.69 -10.39 -26.86
N GLN A 3 -4.53 -9.89 -26.43
CA GLN A 3 -4.13 -9.97 -25.03
C GLN A 3 -5.16 -9.18 -24.21
N PRO A 4 -5.74 -9.75 -23.13
CA PRO A 4 -6.54 -8.97 -22.23
C PRO A 4 -5.61 -7.94 -21.60
N LEU A 5 -5.85 -6.65 -21.89
CA LEU A 5 -5.25 -5.56 -21.15
C LEU A 5 -5.61 -5.80 -19.68
N LEU A 6 -4.66 -6.29 -18.89
CA LEU A 6 -4.86 -6.47 -17.46
C LEU A 6 -5.23 -5.10 -16.90
N SER A 7 -6.51 -4.90 -16.63
CA SER A 7 -7.02 -3.68 -16.03
C SER A 7 -6.18 -3.39 -14.81
N SER A 8 -5.51 -2.25 -14.78
CA SER A 8 -4.74 -1.81 -13.61
C SER A 8 -5.64 -1.93 -12.37
N PRO A 9 -5.16 -2.51 -11.26
CA PRO A 9 -6.00 -2.71 -10.10
C PRO A 9 -6.60 -1.37 -9.66
N GLN A 10 -7.93 -1.30 -9.64
CA GLN A 10 -8.65 -0.08 -9.34
C GLN A 10 -8.49 0.26 -7.85
N SER A 11 -8.44 1.55 -7.54
CA SER A 11 -8.32 2.01 -6.16
C SER A 11 -9.60 1.72 -5.35
N GLY A 12 -9.40 1.33 -4.10
CA GLY A 12 -10.45 0.90 -3.18
C GLY A 12 -10.75 1.90 -2.08
N MET A 13 -11.94 1.78 -1.48
CA MET A 13 -12.35 2.52 -0.30
C MET A 13 -12.89 1.56 0.78
N ILE A 14 -12.49 1.82 2.02
CA ILE A 14 -13.01 1.20 3.24
C ILE A 14 -13.47 2.31 4.19
N VAL A 15 -14.62 2.13 4.83
CA VAL A 15 -15.09 3.02 5.89
C VAL A 15 -15.05 2.25 7.20
N PHE A 16 -14.40 2.82 8.21
CA PHE A 16 -14.31 2.28 9.55
C PHE A 16 -15.10 3.13 10.55
N SER A 17 -15.60 2.48 11.60
CA SER A 17 -16.05 3.15 12.82
C SER A 17 -14.87 3.64 13.66
N SER A 18 -15.13 4.44 14.69
CA SER A 18 -14.14 4.84 15.69
C SER A 18 -13.51 3.66 16.44
N SER A 19 -14.16 2.50 16.46
CA SER A 19 -13.62 1.25 17.04
C SER A 19 -12.87 0.38 16.03
N ALA A 20 -12.46 0.95 14.88
CA ALA A 20 -11.80 0.25 13.77
C ALA A 20 -12.61 -0.94 13.20
N ARG A 21 -13.94 -0.93 13.32
CA ARG A 21 -14.82 -1.92 12.66
C ARG A 21 -15.14 -1.47 11.25
N ILE A 22 -15.09 -2.38 10.29
CA ILE A 22 -15.46 -2.08 8.89
C ILE A 22 -16.97 -1.87 8.81
N LEU A 23 -17.37 -0.66 8.43
CA LEU A 23 -18.76 -0.29 8.16
C LEU A 23 -19.11 -0.48 6.68
N HIS A 24 -18.14 -0.25 5.80
CA HIS A 24 -18.30 -0.41 4.36
C HIS A 24 -16.97 -0.77 3.70
N MET A 25 -17.01 -1.59 2.67
CA MET A 25 -15.88 -1.88 1.80
C MET A 25 -16.39 -2.08 0.37
N ASN A 26 -15.84 -1.32 -0.58
CA ASN A 26 -16.23 -1.46 -1.98
C ASN A 26 -15.53 -2.66 -2.66
N GLY A 27 -15.94 -3.00 -3.89
CA GLY A 27 -15.38 -4.11 -4.66
C GLY A 27 -13.86 -4.04 -4.87
N PRO A 28 -13.33 -2.91 -5.37
CA PRO A 28 -11.88 -2.74 -5.54
C PRO A 28 -11.09 -2.86 -4.23
N ALA A 29 -11.60 -2.33 -3.12
CA ALA A 29 -10.97 -2.52 -1.81
C ALA A 29 -10.93 -3.99 -1.42
N ARG A 30 -12.02 -4.75 -1.62
CA ARG A 30 -12.02 -6.21 -1.35
C ARG A 30 -10.94 -6.93 -2.16
N ALA A 31 -10.79 -6.58 -3.43
CA ALA A 31 -9.76 -7.17 -4.30
C ALA A 31 -8.34 -6.84 -3.81
N LEU A 32 -8.08 -5.60 -3.39
CA LEU A 32 -6.80 -5.18 -2.83
C LEU A 32 -6.53 -5.82 -1.45
N MET A 33 -7.56 -5.98 -0.62
CA MET A 33 -7.45 -6.63 0.68
C MET A 33 -7.13 -8.13 0.55
N ALA A 34 -7.59 -8.79 -0.51
CA ALA A 34 -7.29 -10.19 -0.77
C ALA A 34 -5.78 -10.46 -0.95
N LEU A 35 -4.98 -9.43 -1.32
CA LEU A 35 -3.53 -9.54 -1.42
C LEU A 35 -2.85 -9.84 -0.07
N PHE A 36 -3.51 -9.58 1.05
CA PHE A 36 -3.02 -9.89 2.40
C PHE A 36 -3.25 -11.35 2.82
N GLY A 37 -3.86 -12.20 1.98
CA GLY A 37 -3.84 -13.66 2.14
C GLY A 37 -4.95 -14.30 2.98
N LYS A 38 -6.04 -13.59 3.34
CA LYS A 38 -7.20 -14.18 4.06
C LYS A 38 -8.46 -14.22 3.19
N PRO A 39 -9.33 -15.24 3.35
CA PRO A 39 -10.58 -15.36 2.59
C PRO A 39 -11.52 -14.17 2.87
N TYR A 40 -11.93 -13.54 1.77
CA TYR A 40 -12.53 -12.22 1.64
C TYR A 40 -13.99 -12.12 2.12
N GLU A 41 -14.72 -13.23 2.17
CA GLU A 41 -16.16 -13.24 2.47
C GLU A 41 -16.47 -12.86 3.92
N LEU A 42 -15.51 -13.02 4.82
CA LEU A 42 -15.70 -12.81 6.26
C LEU A 42 -15.29 -11.42 6.74
N TRP A 43 -14.68 -10.58 5.90
CA TRP A 43 -14.09 -9.30 6.33
C TRP A 43 -15.05 -8.30 6.98
N PRO A 44 -16.30 -8.11 6.50
CA PRO A 44 -17.27 -7.26 7.19
C PRO A 44 -17.68 -7.78 8.57
N GLN A 45 -17.51 -9.08 8.81
CA GLN A 45 -17.84 -9.76 10.06
C GLN A 45 -16.60 -10.13 10.89
N MET A 46 -15.41 -9.87 10.36
CA MET A 46 -14.16 -10.16 11.03
C MET A 46 -13.98 -9.17 12.17
N ALA A 47 -13.60 -9.72 13.30
CA ALA A 47 -13.26 -8.93 14.45
C ALA A 47 -12.00 -8.09 14.14
N PRO A 48 -11.85 -6.89 14.74
CA PRO A 48 -10.79 -5.94 14.40
C PRO A 48 -9.37 -6.54 14.37
N GLU A 49 -9.09 -7.51 15.23
CA GLU A 49 -7.83 -8.25 15.32
C GLU A 49 -7.46 -9.04 14.05
N SER A 50 -8.43 -9.29 13.17
CA SER A 50 -8.20 -9.97 11.91
C SER A 50 -7.74 -9.04 10.78
N THR A 51 -7.89 -7.73 10.97
CA THR A 51 -7.45 -6.68 10.04
C THR A 51 -5.92 -6.53 10.10
N PRO A 52 -5.21 -6.41 8.97
CA PRO A 52 -3.78 -6.13 8.94
C PRO A 52 -3.41 -4.94 9.84
N SER A 53 -2.38 -5.12 10.68
CA SER A 53 -1.99 -4.13 11.69
C SER A 53 -1.71 -2.76 11.10
N ILE A 54 -1.10 -2.70 9.91
CA ILE A 54 -0.83 -1.44 9.22
C ILE A 54 -2.09 -0.59 8.98
N LEU A 55 -3.25 -1.22 8.77
CA LEU A 55 -4.52 -0.50 8.60
C LEU A 55 -5.10 -0.08 9.93
N THR A 56 -5.05 -0.93 10.96
CA THR A 56 -5.59 -0.61 12.29
C THR A 56 -4.78 0.49 12.95
N GLU A 57 -3.45 0.49 12.80
CA GLU A 57 -2.57 1.55 13.25
C GLU A 57 -2.87 2.88 12.54
N LEU A 58 -3.00 2.87 11.20
CA LEU A 58 -3.36 4.08 10.46
C LEU A 58 -4.75 4.61 10.88
N CYS A 59 -5.71 3.73 11.13
CA CYS A 59 -7.01 4.13 11.66
C CYS A 59 -6.88 4.79 13.04
N SER A 60 -6.03 4.23 13.91
CA SER A 60 -5.81 4.75 15.27
C SER A 60 -5.17 6.14 15.23
N ASP A 61 -4.19 6.34 14.36
CA ASP A 61 -3.54 7.63 14.13
C ASP A 61 -4.53 8.68 13.61
N VAL A 62 -5.33 8.33 12.61
CA VAL A 62 -6.35 9.22 12.05
C VAL A 62 -7.38 9.60 13.11
N LEU A 63 -7.80 8.65 13.94
CA LEU A 63 -8.75 8.90 15.02
C LEU A 63 -8.18 9.86 16.06
N ALA A 64 -6.95 9.61 16.52
CA ALA A 64 -6.28 10.47 17.51
C ALA A 64 -6.12 11.90 16.98
N GLN A 65 -5.76 12.05 15.70
CA GLN A 65 -5.65 13.35 15.07
C GLN A 65 -7.01 14.05 14.90
N LEU A 66 -8.06 13.29 14.55
CA LEU A 66 -9.42 13.82 14.45
C LEU A 66 -9.93 14.30 15.81
N GLN A 67 -9.72 13.54 16.87
CA GLN A 67 -10.12 13.90 18.24
C GLN A 67 -9.45 15.21 18.70
N ARG A 68 -8.13 15.32 18.52
CA ARG A 68 -7.37 16.54 18.83
C ARG A 68 -7.91 17.77 18.09
N ARG A 69 -8.25 17.62 16.81
CA ARG A 69 -8.80 18.70 15.97
C ARG A 69 -10.19 19.14 16.43
N ILE A 70 -11.03 18.19 16.85
CA ILE A 70 -12.35 18.49 17.42
C ILE A 70 -12.21 19.32 18.71
N GLU A 71 -11.27 18.98 19.58
CA GLU A 71 -11.02 19.72 20.84
C GLU A 71 -10.66 21.19 20.59
N VAL A 72 -9.81 21.45 19.59
CA VAL A 72 -9.37 22.81 19.24
C VAL A 72 -10.29 23.50 18.22
N LYS A 73 -11.43 22.89 17.87
CA LYS A 73 -12.38 23.37 16.84
C LYS A 73 -11.73 23.66 15.49
N ASP A 74 -10.69 22.92 15.15
CA ASP A 74 -10.05 22.98 13.84
C ASP A 74 -10.83 22.09 12.86
N TRP A 75 -11.61 22.73 12.00
CA TRP A 75 -12.43 22.07 10.98
C TRP A 75 -11.70 21.82 9.66
N ALA A 76 -10.39 22.11 9.59
CA ALA A 76 -9.62 21.83 8.40
C ALA A 76 -9.56 20.32 8.15
N GLN A 77 -9.85 19.93 6.91
CA GLN A 77 -9.68 18.57 6.43
C GLN A 77 -8.20 18.18 6.55
N PHE A 78 -7.95 16.92 6.91
CA PHE A 78 -6.61 16.37 6.96
C PHE A 78 -6.59 14.96 6.39
N GLU A 79 -5.41 14.56 5.91
CA GLU A 79 -5.13 13.20 5.45
C GLU A 79 -3.89 12.66 6.15
N MET A 80 -3.83 11.34 6.32
CA MET A 80 -2.65 10.63 6.78
C MET A 80 -2.31 9.54 5.78
N ARG A 81 -1.04 9.46 5.38
CA ARG A 81 -0.59 8.56 4.31
C ARG A 81 0.47 7.59 4.82
N ARG A 82 0.35 6.32 4.43
CA ARG A 82 1.36 5.27 4.67
C ARG A 82 1.51 4.41 3.41
N ILE A 83 2.71 3.91 3.16
CA ILE A 83 2.93 2.92 2.10
C ILE A 83 3.00 1.53 2.74
N CYS A 84 2.17 0.61 2.25
CA CYS A 84 2.18 -0.79 2.62
C CYS A 84 3.01 -1.60 1.63
N HIS A 85 4.16 -2.07 2.09
CA HIS A 85 5.06 -2.95 1.33
C HIS A 85 4.81 -4.44 1.55
N MET A 86 3.80 -4.80 2.36
CA MET A 86 3.50 -6.21 2.71
C MET A 86 2.81 -6.98 1.59
N VAL A 87 2.35 -6.29 0.55
CA VAL A 87 1.63 -6.87 -0.59
C VAL A 87 2.24 -6.39 -1.89
N THR A 88 2.02 -7.14 -2.98
CA THR A 88 2.48 -6.80 -4.33
C THR A 88 1.28 -6.66 -5.27
N PRO A 89 1.11 -5.51 -5.95
CA PRO A 89 1.91 -4.29 -5.81
C PRO A 89 1.77 -3.64 -4.42
N SER A 90 2.74 -2.83 -4.01
CA SER A 90 2.64 -2.05 -2.77
C SER A 90 1.42 -1.13 -2.82
N LEU A 91 0.80 -0.85 -1.68
CA LEU A 91 -0.38 0.01 -1.61
C LEU A 91 -0.04 1.33 -0.92
N LEU A 92 -0.42 2.44 -1.53
CA LEU A 92 -0.58 3.70 -0.83
C LEU A 92 -1.91 3.70 -0.08
N LEU A 93 -1.83 3.81 1.24
CA LEU A 93 -2.95 3.93 2.15
C LEU A 93 -3.14 5.40 2.50
N THR A 94 -4.34 5.95 2.31
CA THR A 94 -4.66 7.33 2.71
C THR A 94 -5.91 7.35 3.58
N GLY A 95 -5.76 7.78 4.82
CA GLY A 95 -6.80 7.85 5.84
C GLY A 95 -7.31 9.27 6.07
N PHE A 96 -8.63 9.41 6.23
CA PHE A 96 -9.33 10.67 6.47
C PHE A 96 -10.26 10.52 7.68
N GLY A 97 -10.29 11.53 8.55
CA GLY A 97 -11.24 11.61 9.64
C GLY A 97 -12.51 12.35 9.24
N VAL A 98 -13.69 11.76 9.48
CA VAL A 98 -14.99 12.39 9.20
C VAL A 98 -15.84 12.42 10.47
N PRO A 99 -16.16 13.61 11.00
CA PRO A 99 -17.14 13.72 12.08
C PRO A 99 -18.55 13.49 11.55
N ASN A 100 -19.34 12.62 12.18
CA ASN A 100 -20.77 12.49 11.90
C ASN A 100 -21.54 13.52 12.74
N SER A 101 -22.06 14.55 12.08
CA SER A 101 -22.84 15.62 12.73
C SER A 101 -24.12 15.13 13.42
N THR A 102 -24.65 13.97 13.02
CA THR A 102 -25.96 13.47 13.46
C THR A 102 -25.90 12.70 14.77
N ASN A 103 -24.85 11.91 15.00
CA ASN A 103 -24.71 11.03 16.18
C ASN A 103 -23.40 11.23 16.96
N ARG A 104 -22.63 12.28 16.64
CA ARG A 104 -21.26 12.51 17.20
C ARG A 104 -20.28 11.35 17.02
N GLU A 105 -20.63 10.35 16.20
CA GLU A 105 -19.74 9.24 15.88
C GLU A 105 -18.63 9.69 14.95
N LEU A 106 -17.41 9.25 15.21
CA LEU A 106 -16.28 9.49 14.32
C LEU A 106 -16.18 8.33 13.34
N ARG A 107 -15.98 8.66 12.07
CA ARG A 107 -15.73 7.71 10.99
C ARG A 107 -14.36 7.95 10.40
N ILE A 108 -13.76 6.87 9.93
CA ILE A 108 -12.48 6.93 9.23
C ILE A 108 -12.72 6.40 7.83
N ILE A 109 -12.34 7.17 6.82
CA ILE A 109 -12.33 6.72 5.42
C ILE A 109 -10.90 6.36 5.09
N LEU A 110 -10.68 5.15 4.59
CA LEU A 110 -9.39 4.68 4.12
C LEU A 110 -9.48 4.38 2.63
N THR A 111 -8.55 4.94 1.86
CA THR A 111 -8.38 4.62 0.44
C THR A 111 -7.13 3.78 0.23
N LEU A 112 -7.21 2.87 -0.72
CA LEU A 112 -6.16 1.94 -1.09
C LEU A 112 -5.83 2.12 -2.56
N HIS A 113 -4.64 2.65 -2.83
CA HIS A 113 -4.16 2.91 -4.17
C HIS A 113 -2.96 2.00 -4.46
N PRO A 114 -3.07 1.05 -5.40
CA PRO A 114 -1.92 0.26 -5.81
C PRO A 114 -0.89 1.15 -6.49
N LEU A 115 0.36 1.04 -6.04
CA LEU A 115 1.48 1.76 -6.60
C LEU A 115 2.07 0.96 -7.78
N PRO A 116 2.43 1.61 -8.88
CA PRO A 116 3.12 0.93 -9.97
C PRO A 116 4.46 0.40 -9.45
N SER A 117 4.68 -0.90 -9.62
CA SER A 117 6.02 -1.48 -9.44
C SER A 117 6.89 -0.90 -10.55
N THR A 118 7.87 -0.06 -10.21
CA THR A 118 8.93 0.26 -11.17
C THR A 118 9.61 -1.07 -11.52
N PRO A 119 9.63 -1.49 -12.80
CA PRO A 119 10.46 -2.63 -13.17
C PRO A 119 11.88 -2.30 -12.73
N CYS A 120 12.46 -3.19 -11.92
CA CYS A 120 13.86 -3.13 -11.59
C CYS A 120 14.59 -3.28 -12.93
N ALA A 121 14.94 -2.17 -13.58
CA ALA A 121 15.83 -2.19 -14.70
C ALA A 121 17.16 -2.67 -14.12
N ALA A 122 17.40 -3.98 -14.23
CA ALA A 122 18.74 -4.50 -14.16
C ALA A 122 19.51 -3.74 -15.23
N THR A 123 20.29 -2.75 -14.81
CA THR A 123 21.31 -2.16 -15.65
C THR A 123 22.27 -3.30 -15.96
N ASP A 124 22.04 -3.94 -17.10
CA ASP A 124 23.00 -4.77 -17.79
C ASP A 124 24.22 -3.88 -18.06
N SER A 125 25.19 -3.94 -17.16
CA SER A 125 26.53 -3.40 -17.40
C SER A 125 27.27 -4.36 -18.33
N GLN A 126 26.78 -4.49 -19.56
CA GLN A 126 27.51 -5.11 -20.66
C GLN A 126 27.75 -4.04 -21.74
N HIS A 127 28.78 -3.22 -21.56
CA HIS A 127 29.57 -2.72 -22.68
C HIS A 127 30.84 -2.01 -22.20
N LEU A 128 31.94 -2.75 -22.10
CA LEU A 128 33.23 -2.28 -22.62
C LEU A 128 34.12 -3.48 -22.96
N HIS A 129 33.84 -4.14 -24.08
CA HIS A 129 34.90 -4.76 -24.85
C HIS A 129 35.46 -3.71 -25.79
N GLN A 130 36.77 -3.50 -25.78
CA GLN A 130 37.48 -3.46 -27.05
C GLN A 130 38.91 -4.04 -26.90
N PRO A 131 39.34 -4.90 -27.84
CA PRO A 131 40.65 -5.54 -27.87
C PRO A 131 41.64 -4.81 -28.79
N ALA A 132 42.94 -4.87 -28.46
CA ALA A 132 44.10 -4.87 -29.37
C ALA A 132 45.38 -4.98 -28.50
N ASP A 133 46.02 -6.13 -28.40
CA ASP A 133 47.04 -6.72 -29.30
C ASP A 133 48.48 -6.35 -28.90
N VAL A 134 49.37 -7.35 -28.97
CA VAL A 134 50.85 -7.33 -28.95
C VAL A 134 51.50 -7.03 -27.56
N GLN A 135 52.37 -7.84 -26.94
CA GLN A 135 53.38 -8.78 -27.45
C GLN A 135 53.81 -9.81 -26.38
N ALA A 136 54.19 -10.99 -26.85
CA ALA A 136 54.71 -12.12 -26.09
C ALA A 136 56.10 -11.89 -25.47
N CYS A 137 56.35 -12.54 -24.33
CA CYS A 137 57.67 -13.09 -23.99
C CYS A 137 57.52 -14.37 -23.14
N ILE A 138 57.51 -15.51 -23.85
CA ILE A 138 58.11 -16.82 -23.52
C ILE A 138 59.32 -16.69 -22.55
N SER A 139 59.63 -17.58 -21.59
CA SER A 139 59.47 -19.04 -21.50
C SER A 139 59.80 -19.55 -20.07
N VAL A 140 59.02 -20.53 -19.60
CA VAL A 140 59.42 -21.87 -19.07
C VAL A 140 60.36 -22.04 -17.84
N SER A 141 59.75 -22.67 -16.82
CA SER A 141 60.16 -23.74 -15.88
C SER A 141 61.26 -23.62 -14.81
N ILE A 142 60.78 -23.78 -13.55
CA ILE A 142 61.09 -24.84 -12.56
C ILE A 142 62.48 -25.50 -12.63
N SER A 143 63.27 -25.31 -11.56
CA SER A 143 63.72 -26.38 -10.65
C SER A 143 64.25 -25.81 -9.34
#